data_AF-A0A7X8WNV8-F1
#
_entry.id   AF-A0A7X8WNV8-F1
#
_cell.length_a   1.000
_cell.length_b   1.000
_cell.length_c   1.000
_cell.angle_alpha   90.00
_cell.angle_beta   90.00
_cell.angle_gamma   90.00
#
_symmetry.space_group_name_H-M   'P 1'
#
loop_
_entity.id
_entity.type
_entity.pdbx_description
1 polymer ?
#
loop_
_entity_poly.entity_id
_entity_poly.type
_entity_poly.pdbx_seq_one_letter_code
_entity_poly.pdbx_strand_id
1 'polypeptide(L)'
;MSRYRIDYRRYDENSAPKRPSKHGTRPRTKERPAHEDAITGRVSTVDRGRYTLYLSPVRKTKRTRGDKARYITAMRAREMRNTAIVSGDLVDVVGDTSGEEGSLARIVRLVDRDTVLRRSADDTD
;
A
#
# COMPACT_ATOMS: atom_id res chain seq x y z
N MET A 1 -5.13 -21.56 36.46
CA MET A 1 -3.80 -21.07 36.03
C MET A 1 -2.87 -22.27 35.83
N SER A 2 -2.80 -22.80 34.62
CA SER A 2 -1.96 -23.97 34.32
C SER A 2 -0.51 -23.51 34.13
N ARG A 3 0.38 -23.93 35.05
CA ARG A 3 1.83 -23.75 34.94
C ARG A 3 2.36 -24.72 33.89
N TYR A 4 2.85 -24.19 32.78
CA TYR A 4 3.62 -24.96 31.81
C TYR A 4 4.92 -25.43 32.51
N ARG A 5 4.92 -26.65 33.07
CA ARG A 5 6.12 -27.27 33.64
C ARG A 5 6.92 -27.84 32.48
N ILE A 6 7.92 -27.09 32.01
CA ILE A 6 8.83 -27.56 30.96
C ILE A 6 9.63 -28.73 31.54
N ASP A 7 9.44 -29.92 30.96
CA ASP A 7 10.17 -31.13 31.33
C ASP A 7 11.52 -31.17 30.61
N TYR A 8 12.56 -30.71 31.29
CA TYR A 8 13.92 -30.60 30.77
C TYR A 8 14.54 -31.95 30.40
N ARG A 9 14.00 -33.09 30.86
CA ARG A 9 14.50 -34.43 30.49
C ARG A 9 14.21 -34.81 29.04
N ARG A 10 13.29 -34.11 28.37
CA ARG A 10 12.97 -34.32 26.95
C ARG A 10 13.86 -33.54 26.00
N TYR A 11 14.66 -32.60 26.50
CA TYR A 11 15.58 -31.83 25.68
C TYR A 11 16.96 -32.47 25.75
N ASP A 12 17.45 -32.91 24.60
CA ASP A 12 18.83 -33.34 24.37
C ASP A 12 19.59 -32.29 23.53
N GLU A 13 20.87 -32.58 23.23
CA GLU A 13 21.73 -31.70 22.41
C GLU A 13 21.17 -31.47 20.99
N ASN A 14 20.26 -32.31 20.51
CA ASN A 14 19.60 -32.21 19.20
C ASN A 14 18.21 -31.56 19.25
N SER A 15 17.72 -31.25 20.45
CA SER A 15 16.37 -30.71 20.67
C SER A 15 16.27 -29.20 20.42
N ALA A 16 17.37 -28.57 19.99
CA ALA A 16 17.37 -27.19 19.54
C ALA A 16 16.52 -27.04 18.26
N PRO A 17 15.55 -26.11 18.22
CA PRO A 17 14.76 -25.88 17.01
C PRO A 17 15.68 -25.47 15.85
N LYS A 18 15.67 -26.27 14.78
CA LYS A 18 16.43 -25.98 13.57
C LYS A 18 15.84 -24.75 12.89
N ARG A 19 16.64 -23.68 12.80
CA ARG A 19 16.28 -22.51 12.00
C ARG A 19 16.15 -22.96 10.53
N PRO A 20 15.18 -22.41 9.78
CA PRO A 20 15.11 -22.62 8.33
C PRO A 20 16.49 -22.38 7.70
N SER A 21 16.94 -23.30 6.85
CA SER A 21 18.24 -23.16 6.21
C SER A 21 18.23 -21.94 5.29
N LYS A 22 19.32 -21.17 5.31
CA LYS A 22 19.47 -19.96 4.45
C LYS A 22 19.33 -20.29 2.96
N HIS A 23 19.65 -21.53 2.59
CA HIS A 23 19.68 -22.06 1.22
C HIS A 23 18.31 -22.29 0.57
N GLY A 24 17.19 -22.10 1.27
CA GLY A 24 15.84 -22.25 0.71
C GLY A 24 15.14 -20.94 0.35
N THR A 25 15.77 -19.78 0.57
CA THR A 25 15.13 -18.50 0.26
C THR A 25 15.20 -18.21 -1.24
N ARG A 26 14.03 -18.12 -1.88
CA ARG A 26 13.95 -17.77 -3.29
C ARG A 26 14.65 -16.43 -3.49
N PRO A 27 15.60 -16.30 -4.43
CA PRO A 27 16.26 -15.04 -4.71
C PRO A 27 15.21 -13.96 -4.93
N ARG A 28 15.43 -12.77 -4.35
CA ARG A 28 14.54 -11.64 -4.57
C ARG A 28 14.48 -11.36 -6.07
N THR A 29 13.29 -11.48 -6.66
CA THR A 29 13.11 -11.10 -8.06
C THR A 29 13.44 -9.61 -8.25
N LYS A 30 14.06 -9.29 -9.38
CA LYS A 30 14.26 -7.91 -9.83
C LYS A 30 13.03 -7.39 -10.58
N GLU A 31 12.21 -8.28 -11.11
CA GLU A 31 10.95 -7.96 -11.74
C GLU A 31 9.98 -7.40 -10.70
N ARG A 32 9.40 -6.26 -11.05
CA ARG A 32 8.40 -5.58 -10.22
C ARG A 32 7.01 -6.01 -10.66
N PRO A 33 6.03 -6.05 -9.75
CA PRO A 33 4.65 -6.30 -10.14
C PRO A 33 4.17 -5.20 -11.09
N ALA A 34 3.41 -5.57 -12.12
CA ALA A 34 2.83 -4.62 -13.06
C ALA A 34 1.65 -3.82 -12.45
N HIS A 35 1.02 -4.35 -11.39
CA HIS A 35 -0.15 -3.77 -10.75
C HIS A 35 -1.31 -3.54 -11.75
N GLU A 36 -1.63 -4.58 -12.53
CA GLU A 36 -2.69 -4.55 -13.55
C GLU A 36 -4.08 -4.36 -12.95
N ASP A 37 -4.25 -4.77 -11.70
CA ASP A 37 -5.48 -4.66 -10.90
C ASP A 37 -5.57 -3.34 -10.11
N ALA A 38 -4.65 -2.41 -10.33
CA ALA A 38 -4.65 -1.15 -9.62
C ALA A 38 -5.89 -0.30 -9.96
N ILE A 39 -6.44 0.33 -8.93
CA ILE A 39 -7.60 1.20 -9.03
C ILE A 39 -7.12 2.64 -9.05
N THR A 40 -7.62 3.44 -10.00
CA THR A 40 -7.30 4.86 -10.06
C THR A 40 -8.16 5.66 -9.09
N GLY A 41 -7.53 6.54 -8.31
CA GLY A 41 -8.15 7.48 -7.39
C GLY A 41 -7.57 8.87 -7.51
N ARG A 42 -8.24 9.86 -6.91
CA ARG A 42 -7.74 11.25 -6.82
C ARG A 42 -7.27 11.56 -5.41
N VAL A 43 -6.10 12.18 -5.28
CA VAL A 43 -5.57 12.65 -3.99
C VAL A 43 -6.38 13.85 -3.51
N SER A 44 -7.01 13.75 -2.34
CA SER A 44 -7.68 14.90 -1.69
C SER A 44 -6.75 15.57 -0.69
N THR A 45 -6.13 14.78 0.20
CA THR A 45 -5.31 15.30 1.31
C THR A 45 -3.96 14.60 1.37
N VAL A 46 -2.91 15.35 1.67
CA VAL A 46 -1.54 14.85 1.91
C VAL A 46 -1.11 15.23 3.33
N ASP A 47 -0.86 14.23 4.18
CA ASP A 47 -0.37 14.44 5.55
C ASP A 47 0.79 13.48 5.88
N ARG A 48 2.01 14.02 5.96
CA ARG A 48 3.22 13.34 6.48
C ARG A 48 3.37 11.87 6.07
N GLY A 49 3.12 11.57 4.80
CA GLY A 49 3.27 10.22 4.21
C GLY A 49 1.99 9.37 4.18
N ARG A 50 0.89 9.85 4.76
CA ARG A 50 -0.47 9.35 4.53
C ARG A 50 -1.18 10.23 3.51
N TYR A 51 -1.98 9.56 2.68
CA TYR A 51 -2.74 10.18 1.61
C TYR A 51 -4.19 9.79 1.78
N THR A 52 -5.09 10.77 1.73
CA THR A 52 -6.52 10.50 1.58
C THR A 52 -6.82 10.52 0.10
N LEU A 53 -7.41 9.44 -0.40
CA LEU A 53 -7.78 9.31 -1.80
C LEU A 53 -9.28 9.18 -1.94
N TYR A 54 -9.84 9.86 -2.92
CA TYR A 54 -11.21 9.68 -3.35
C TYR A 54 -11.24 8.67 -4.49
N LEU A 55 -11.99 7.58 -4.30
CA LEU A 55 -12.29 6.62 -5.35
C LEU A 55 -13.67 6.92 -5.93
N SER A 56 -13.71 7.18 -7.24
CA SER A 56 -14.94 7.41 -7.99
C SER A 56 -15.77 6.13 -8.05
N PRO A 57 -17.11 6.21 -8.04
CA PRO A 57 -17.94 5.03 -8.18
C PRO A 57 -17.72 4.38 -9.55
N VAL A 58 -17.59 3.05 -9.55
CA VAL A 58 -17.52 2.28 -10.80
C VAL A 58 -18.94 1.91 -11.19
N ARG A 59 -19.31 2.19 -12.45
CA ARG A 59 -20.65 1.88 -12.94
C ARG A 59 -20.88 0.36 -12.91
N LYS A 60 -22.01 -0.06 -12.36
CA LYS A 60 -22.48 -1.45 -12.43
C LYS A 60 -22.54 -1.89 -13.89
N THR A 61 -21.82 -2.96 -14.24
CA THR A 61 -21.96 -3.62 -15.54
C THR A 61 -22.66 -4.97 -15.33
N LYS A 62 -23.06 -5.66 -16.40
CA LYS A 62 -23.59 -7.03 -16.29
C LYS A 62 -22.59 -8.01 -15.65
N ARG A 63 -21.28 -7.67 -15.64
CA ARG A 63 -20.18 -8.53 -15.18
C ARG A 63 -19.59 -8.11 -13.84
N THR A 64 -19.92 -6.92 -13.32
CA THR A 64 -19.23 -6.34 -12.15
C THR A 64 -20.23 -5.65 -11.23
N ARG A 65 -20.14 -5.93 -9.91
CA ARG A 65 -20.78 -5.08 -8.90
C ARG A 65 -20.10 -3.73 -8.95
N GLY A 66 -20.89 -2.70 -9.21
CA GLY A 66 -20.43 -1.32 -9.18
C GLY A 66 -20.21 -0.89 -7.74
N ASP A 67 -19.12 -0.17 -7.57
CA ASP A 67 -18.63 0.31 -6.30
C ASP A 67 -19.23 1.68 -5.97
N LYS A 68 -19.40 1.94 -4.68
CA LYS A 68 -19.77 3.27 -4.19
C LYS A 68 -18.54 4.18 -4.16
N ALA A 69 -18.80 5.47 -4.31
CA ALA A 69 -17.83 6.51 -4.02
C ALA A 69 -17.37 6.39 -2.56
N ARG A 70 -16.07 6.51 -2.31
CA ARG A 70 -15.51 6.41 -0.95
C ARG A 70 -14.15 7.07 -0.84
N TYR A 71 -13.82 7.47 0.38
CA TYR A 71 -12.48 7.88 0.73
C TYR A 71 -11.70 6.70 1.31
N ILE A 72 -10.44 6.60 0.97
CA ILE A 72 -9.53 5.58 1.49
C ILE A 72 -8.26 6.24 2.03
N THR A 73 -7.62 5.55 2.98
CA THR A 73 -6.28 5.91 3.44
C THR A 73 -5.25 5.10 2.66
N ALA A 74 -4.26 5.79 2.11
CA ALA A 74 -3.16 5.17 1.38
C ALA A 74 -1.80 5.65 1.90
N MET A 75 -0.79 4.80 1.74
CA MET A 75 0.60 5.21 1.81
C MET A 75 1.27 5.09 0.46
N ARG A 76 2.38 5.78 0.29
CA ARG A 76 3.20 5.66 -0.90
C ARG A 76 3.95 4.31 -0.92
N ALA A 77 3.96 3.62 -2.05
CA ALA A 77 4.81 2.44 -2.21
C ALA A 77 6.30 2.82 -2.27
N ARG A 78 7.19 1.87 -1.94
CA ARG A 78 8.63 2.15 -1.76
C ARG A 78 9.30 2.72 -3.01
N GLU A 79 8.85 2.29 -4.18
CA GLU A 79 9.29 2.72 -5.50
C GLU A 79 8.95 4.19 -5.78
N MET A 80 7.83 4.67 -5.26
CA MET A 80 7.33 6.03 -5.50
C MET A 80 8.03 7.09 -4.64
N ARG A 81 9.02 6.72 -3.80
CA ARG A 81 9.65 7.62 -2.82
C ARG A 81 10.14 8.96 -3.40
N ASN A 82 10.63 8.96 -4.64
CA ASN A 82 11.18 10.14 -5.32
C ASN A 82 10.13 10.89 -6.15
N THR A 83 8.91 10.37 -6.23
CA THR A 83 7.81 10.98 -6.98
C THR A 83 7.07 11.94 -6.07
N ALA A 84 7.05 13.23 -6.39
CA ALA A 84 6.21 14.18 -5.67
C ALA A 84 4.73 13.87 -5.96
N ILE A 85 3.92 13.72 -4.91
CA ILE A 85 2.48 13.50 -4.98
C ILE A 85 1.84 14.64 -4.20
N VAL A 86 0.89 15.33 -4.83
CA VAL A 86 0.20 16.51 -4.32
C VAL A 86 -1.31 16.31 -4.38
N SER A 87 -2.07 17.17 -3.69
CA SER A 87 -3.52 17.19 -3.82
C SER A 87 -3.92 17.48 -5.27
N GLY A 88 -4.97 16.79 -5.74
CA GLY A 88 -5.46 16.86 -7.12
C GLY A 88 -4.88 15.79 -8.04
N ASP A 89 -3.76 15.16 -7.69
CA ASP A 89 -3.15 14.10 -8.50
C ASP A 89 -4.07 12.90 -8.69
N LEU A 90 -4.03 12.33 -9.89
CA LEU A 90 -4.57 11.00 -10.17
C LEU A 90 -3.49 9.95 -9.91
N VAL A 91 -3.83 8.91 -9.15
CA VAL A 91 -2.89 7.89 -8.71
C VAL A 91 -3.52 6.51 -8.82
N ASP A 92 -2.70 5.51 -9.14
CA ASP A 92 -3.12 4.12 -9.11
C ASP A 92 -2.74 3.48 -7.78
N VAL A 93 -3.69 2.77 -7.19
CA VAL A 93 -3.56 2.14 -5.88
C VAL A 93 -3.88 0.66 -5.88
N VAL A 94 -3.19 -0.06 -5.00
CA VAL A 94 -3.42 -1.47 -4.69
C VAL A 94 -3.58 -1.68 -3.20
N GLY A 95 -4.00 -2.88 -2.81
CA GLY A 95 -4.22 -3.25 -1.41
C GLY A 95 -5.69 -3.10 -1.02
N ASP A 96 -5.93 -2.83 0.27
CA ASP A 96 -7.28 -2.71 0.76
C ASP A 96 -7.85 -1.32 0.44
N THR A 97 -8.75 -1.30 -0.55
CA THR A 97 -9.43 -0.09 -1.01
C THR A 97 -10.85 0.00 -0.48
N SER A 98 -11.24 -0.78 0.53
CA SER A 98 -12.61 -0.77 1.08
C SER A 98 -13.00 0.58 1.70
N GLY A 99 -12.05 1.28 2.33
CA GLY A 99 -12.32 2.51 3.09
C GLY A 99 -12.87 2.25 4.50
N GLU A 100 -12.91 0.99 4.93
CA GLU A 100 -13.27 0.62 6.29
C GLU A 100 -12.18 1.03 7.28
N GLU A 101 -12.54 1.13 8.56
CA GLU A 101 -11.58 1.45 9.61
C GLU A 101 -10.47 0.38 9.65
N GLY A 102 -9.21 0.83 9.67
CA GLY A 102 -8.04 -0.05 9.61
C GLY A 102 -7.63 -0.50 8.21
N SER A 103 -8.40 -0.17 7.16
CA SER A 103 -7.99 -0.41 5.77
C SER A 103 -6.80 0.46 5.38
N LEU A 104 -5.89 -0.10 4.56
CA LEU A 104 -4.71 0.61 4.10
C LEU A 104 -4.32 0.19 2.68
N ALA A 105 -4.36 1.17 1.78
CA ALA A 105 -3.93 1.01 0.40
C ALA A 105 -2.48 1.50 0.19
N ARG A 106 -1.91 1.20 -0.99
CA ARG A 106 -0.63 1.74 -1.44
C ARG A 106 -0.71 2.36 -2.82
N ILE A 107 -0.19 3.58 -2.95
CA ILE A 107 0.01 4.26 -4.22
C ILE A 107 1.24 3.67 -4.92
N VAL A 108 1.01 3.06 -6.09
CA VAL A 108 2.04 2.40 -6.89
C VAL A 108 2.41 3.17 -8.15
N ARG A 109 1.54 4.10 -8.59
CA ARG A 109 1.75 4.91 -9.78
C ARG A 109 1.15 6.30 -9.60
N LEU A 110 1.81 7.30 -10.19
CA LEU A 110 1.24 8.61 -10.45
C LEU A 110 0.84 8.63 -11.92
N VAL A 111 -0.41 8.99 -12.21
CA VAL A 111 -0.88 9.20 -13.58
C VAL A 111 -0.32 10.54 -14.09
N ASP A 112 -0.10 10.65 -15.39
CA ASP A 112 0.39 11.87 -16.01
C ASP A 112 -0.52 13.07 -15.68
N ARG A 113 0.10 14.21 -15.38
CA ARG A 113 -0.60 15.44 -15.03
C ARG A 113 -0.87 16.26 -16.29
N ASP A 114 -2.12 16.63 -16.51
CA ASP A 114 -2.49 17.56 -17.58
C ASP A 114 -2.01 19.00 -17.28
N THR A 115 -2.04 19.38 -16.00
CA THR A 115 -1.66 20.72 -15.55
C THR A 115 -0.92 20.64 -14.21
N VAL A 116 -0.05 21.62 -13.94
CA VAL A 116 0.70 21.70 -12.69
C VAL A 116 0.72 23.15 -12.22
N LEU A 117 0.20 23.39 -11.01
CA LEU A 117 0.40 24.66 -10.32
C LEU A 117 1.76 24.64 -9.62
N ARG A 118 2.65 25.56 -9.99
CA ARG A 118 3.96 25.73 -9.35
C ARG A 118 3.92 27.05 -8.59
N ARG A 119 4.47 27.06 -7.36
CA ARG A 119 4.77 28.31 -6.68
C ARG A 119 5.88 29.03 -7.45
N SER A 120 5.69 30.31 -7.81
CA SER A 120 6.78 31.14 -8.33
C SER A 120 7.64 31.62 -7.16
N ALA A 121 8.93 31.91 -7.42
CA ALA A 121 9.84 32.35 -6.37
C ALA A 121 9.44 33.70 -5.72
N ASP A 122 8.56 34.46 -6.37
CA ASP A 122 8.13 35.79 -5.92
C ASP A 122 6.95 35.75 -4.93
N ASP A 123 6.36 34.59 -4.71
CA ASP A 123 5.21 34.41 -3.82
C ASP A 123 5.70 34.17 -2.37
N THR A 124 6.23 35.24 -1.77
CA THR A 124 6.70 35.30 -0.38
C THR A 124 5.90 36.36 0.38
N ASP A 125 4.81 35.93 1.00
CA ASP A 125 4.13 36.62 2.10
C ASP A 125 3.95 35.61 3.26
#